data_AF-A0A2N2FRE7-F1
#
_entry.id   AF-A0A2N2FRE7-F1
#
_cell.length_a   1.000
_cell.length_b   1.000
_cell.length_c   1.000
_cell.angle_alpha   90.00
_cell.angle_beta   90.00
_cell.angle_gamma   90.00
#
_symmetry.space_group_name_H-M   'P 1'
#
loop_
_entity.id
_entity.type
_entity.pdbx_description
1 polymer ?
#
loop_
_entity_poly.entity_id
_entity_poly.type
_entity_poly.pdbx_seq_one_letter_code
_entity_poly.pdbx_strand_id
1 'polypeptide(L)'
;MEISKPLFLQLFIDLALLVSIIVLLWRVNVNLKKPLMKSHEAMMRELKTITAESQAASENFLRALEQSRLALKEIALELDLKEQRVKTLLAKSESVEADAAGKRAAYVPQDKYEQVIQMIRKGCSEANVAEATGFTEPEVGLIVDLYRVKNENA
;
A
#
# COMPACT_ATOMS: atom_id res chain seq x y z
N MET A 1 47.84 -44.81 -80.96
CA MET A 1 47.52 -44.38 -79.57
C MET A 1 48.20 -43.03 -79.29
N GLU A 2 47.76 -41.93 -79.91
CA GLU A 2 48.35 -40.59 -79.64
C GLU A 2 47.32 -39.48 -79.39
N ILE A 3 46.03 -39.74 -79.65
CA ILE A 3 44.94 -38.76 -79.51
C ILE A 3 44.45 -38.64 -78.06
N SER A 4 44.76 -39.61 -77.20
CA SER A 4 44.34 -39.60 -75.79
C SER A 4 45.14 -38.63 -74.92
N LYS A 5 46.40 -38.35 -75.28
CA LYS A 5 47.31 -37.48 -74.51
C LYS A 5 46.79 -36.04 -74.35
N PRO A 6 46.31 -35.34 -75.41
CA PRO A 6 45.77 -33.99 -75.25
C PRO A 6 44.46 -33.97 -74.45
N LEU A 7 43.60 -34.98 -74.60
CA LEU A 7 42.34 -35.10 -73.85
C LEU A 7 42.57 -35.29 -72.35
N PHE A 8 43.53 -36.13 -71.95
CA PHE A 8 43.88 -36.30 -70.54
C PHE A 8 44.51 -35.03 -69.95
N LEU A 9 45.32 -34.31 -70.73
CA LEU A 9 45.90 -33.03 -70.29
C LEU A 9 44.81 -31.98 -70.08
N GLN A 10 43.85 -31.88 -71.02
CA GLN A 10 42.74 -30.94 -70.93
C GLN A 10 41.79 -31.27 -69.77
N LEU A 11 41.52 -32.56 -69.52
CA LEU A 11 40.78 -33.02 -68.35
C LEU A 11 41.51 -32.65 -67.05
N PHE A 12 42.84 -32.79 -67.01
CA PHE A 12 43.63 -32.41 -65.83
C PHE A 12 43.62 -30.91 -65.57
N ILE A 13 43.68 -30.10 -66.62
CA ILE A 13 43.61 -28.64 -66.51
C ILE A 13 42.24 -28.21 -65.99
N ASP A 14 41.16 -28.79 -66.52
CA ASP A 14 39.80 -28.48 -66.07
C ASP A 14 39.57 -28.94 -64.62
N LEU A 15 40.06 -30.12 -64.25
CA LEU A 15 40.02 -30.63 -62.88
C LEU A 15 40.84 -29.74 -61.92
N ALA A 16 42.03 -29.31 -62.33
CA ALA A 16 42.86 -28.40 -61.55
C ALA A 16 42.19 -27.03 -61.37
N LEU A 17 41.51 -26.54 -62.41
CA LEU A 17 40.77 -25.29 -62.37
C LEU A 17 39.55 -25.40 -61.44
N LEU A 18 38.82 -26.52 -61.49
CA LEU A 18 37.73 -26.83 -60.57
C LEU A 18 38.22 -26.88 -59.12
N VAL A 19 39.31 -27.61 -58.85
CA VAL A 19 39.91 -27.69 -57.52
C VAL A 19 40.37 -26.31 -57.04
N SER A 20 40.98 -25.50 -57.91
CA SER A 20 41.39 -24.14 -57.60
C SER A 20 40.21 -23.26 -57.20
N ILE A 21 39.10 -23.33 -57.94
CA ILE A 21 37.85 -22.61 -57.61
C ILE A 21 37.31 -23.08 -56.26
N ILE A 22 37.22 -24.39 -56.01
CA ILE A 22 36.75 -24.95 -54.74
C ILE A 22 37.63 -24.47 -53.59
N VAL A 23 38.96 -24.49 -53.75
CA VAL A 23 39.91 -24.00 -52.73
C VAL A 23 39.75 -22.50 -52.50
N LEU A 24 39.52 -21.71 -53.56
CA LEU A 24 39.29 -20.26 -53.44
C LEU A 24 37.99 -19.97 -52.68
N LEU A 25 36.89 -20.64 -53.05
CA LEU A 25 35.61 -20.54 -52.35
C LEU A 25 35.72 -21.02 -50.91
N TRP A 26 36.40 -22.13 -50.65
CA TRP A 26 36.58 -22.65 -49.30
C TRP A 26 37.44 -21.71 -48.46
N ARG A 27 38.54 -21.18 -49.02
CA ARG A 27 39.41 -20.21 -48.35
C ARG A 27 38.64 -18.93 -48.02
N VAL A 28 37.90 -18.36 -48.96
CA VAL A 28 37.08 -17.16 -48.74
C VAL A 28 35.99 -17.44 -47.71
N ASN A 29 35.24 -18.54 -47.85
CA ASN A 29 34.17 -18.90 -46.92
C ASN A 29 34.70 -19.17 -45.50
N VAL A 30 35.83 -19.86 -45.36
CA VAL A 30 36.48 -20.09 -44.06
C VAL A 30 37.03 -18.78 -43.48
N ASN A 31 37.58 -17.88 -44.29
CA ASN A 31 38.09 -16.61 -43.82
C ASN A 31 36.97 -15.63 -43.42
N LEU A 32 35.78 -15.71 -44.03
CA LEU A 32 34.60 -14.97 -43.59
C LEU A 32 33.90 -15.62 -42.40
N LYS A 33 33.81 -16.96 -42.35
CA LYS A 33 33.17 -17.69 -41.26
C LYS A 33 33.97 -17.66 -39.96
N LYS A 34 35.31 -17.63 -40.01
CA LYS A 34 36.17 -17.56 -38.81
C LYS A 34 35.92 -16.32 -37.92
N PRO A 35 35.92 -15.07 -38.44
CA PRO A 35 35.63 -13.89 -37.64
C PRO A 35 34.16 -13.84 -37.22
N LEU A 36 33.24 -14.26 -38.09
CA LEU A 36 31.79 -14.21 -37.83
C LEU A 36 31.36 -15.25 -36.77
N MET A 37 31.86 -16.48 -36.83
CA MET A 37 31.60 -17.49 -35.79
C MET A 37 32.26 -17.12 -34.45
N LYS A 38 33.49 -16.58 -34.45
CA LYS A 38 34.13 -16.11 -33.21
C LYS A 38 33.37 -14.94 -32.58
N SER A 39 32.90 -13.98 -33.40
CA SER A 39 32.09 -12.85 -32.94
C SER A 39 30.72 -13.30 -32.43
N HIS A 40 30.07 -14.25 -33.11
CA HIS A 40 28.77 -14.79 -32.71
C HIS A 40 28.88 -15.65 -31.45
N GLU A 41 29.96 -16.42 -31.29
CA GLU A 41 30.21 -17.20 -30.07
C GLU A 41 30.54 -16.30 -28.87
N ALA A 42 31.31 -15.22 -29.08
CA ALA A 42 31.56 -14.21 -28.05
C ALA A 42 30.27 -13.47 -27.66
N MET A 43 29.47 -13.04 -28.63
CA MET A 43 28.17 -12.39 -28.39
C MET A 43 27.17 -13.34 -27.71
N MET A 44 27.12 -14.64 -28.09
CA MET A 44 26.31 -15.63 -27.39
C MET A 44 26.78 -15.89 -25.96
N ARG A 45 28.09 -15.86 -25.69
CA ARG A 45 28.62 -15.97 -24.33
C ARG A 45 28.24 -14.76 -23.49
N GLU A 46 28.38 -13.55 -24.02
CA GLU A 46 27.94 -12.31 -23.37
C GLU A 46 26.43 -12.32 -23.09
N LEU A 47 25.62 -12.70 -24.08
CA LEU A 47 24.17 -12.87 -23.92
C LEU A 47 23.86 -13.93 -22.86
N LYS A 48 24.61 -15.03 -22.78
CA LYS A 48 24.40 -16.09 -21.78
C LYS A 48 24.81 -15.62 -20.37
N THR A 49 25.87 -14.84 -20.23
CA THR A 49 26.25 -14.22 -18.94
C THR A 49 25.25 -13.17 -18.50
N ILE A 50 24.77 -12.29 -19.40
CA ILE A 50 23.74 -11.30 -19.10
C ILE A 50 22.42 -11.98 -18.75
N THR A 51 22.07 -13.07 -19.43
CA THR A 51 20.85 -13.85 -19.13
C THR A 51 20.98 -14.59 -17.79
N ALA A 52 22.15 -15.14 -17.46
CA ALA A 52 22.41 -15.76 -16.17
C ALA A 52 22.39 -14.74 -15.02
N GLU A 53 22.94 -13.56 -15.25
CA GLU A 53 22.88 -12.42 -14.33
C GLU A 53 21.45 -11.90 -14.16
N SER A 54 20.66 -11.88 -15.24
CA SER A 54 19.24 -11.53 -15.25
C SER A 54 18.35 -12.57 -14.57
N GLN A 55 18.69 -13.87 -14.65
CA GLN A 55 18.02 -14.93 -13.90
C GLN A 55 18.26 -14.79 -12.40
N ALA A 56 19.51 -14.56 -11.98
CA ALA A 56 19.82 -14.32 -10.58
C ALA A 56 19.17 -13.03 -10.04
N ALA A 57 19.11 -11.98 -10.86
CA ALA A 57 18.38 -10.74 -10.54
C ALA A 57 16.86 -10.96 -10.48
N SER A 58 16.30 -11.79 -11.36
CA SER A 58 14.86 -12.15 -11.35
C SER A 58 14.49 -13.01 -10.16
N GLU A 59 15.34 -13.96 -9.74
CA GLU A 59 15.12 -14.74 -8.53
C GLU A 59 15.20 -13.87 -7.27
N ASN A 60 16.15 -12.94 -7.21
CA ASN A 60 16.24 -11.97 -6.11
C ASN A 60 15.05 -11.00 -6.11
N PHE A 61 14.57 -10.57 -7.28
CA PHE A 61 13.36 -9.75 -7.40
C PHE A 61 12.10 -10.52 -6.99
N LEU A 62 11.97 -11.79 -7.37
CA LEU A 62 10.88 -12.67 -6.92
C LEU A 62 10.91 -12.87 -5.41
N ARG A 63 12.08 -13.11 -4.81
CA ARG A 63 12.23 -13.18 -3.34
C ARG A 63 11.88 -11.87 -2.65
N ALA A 64 12.33 -10.74 -3.20
CA ALA A 64 11.98 -9.42 -2.67
C ALA A 64 10.47 -9.15 -2.78
N LEU A 65 9.82 -9.60 -3.85
CA LEU A 65 8.37 -9.53 -4.01
C LEU A 65 7.64 -10.43 -3.01
N GLU A 66 8.09 -11.67 -2.80
CA GLU A 66 7.51 -12.56 -1.78
C GLU A 66 7.65 -11.96 -0.38
N GLN A 67 8.80 -11.39 -0.05
CA GLN A 67 9.01 -10.68 1.21
C GLN A 67 8.12 -9.43 1.32
N SER A 68 7.96 -8.66 0.24
CA SER A 68 7.05 -7.51 0.22
C SER A 68 5.60 -7.94 0.38
N ARG A 69 5.20 -9.09 -0.17
CA ARG A 69 3.85 -9.64 -0.04
C ARG A 69 3.56 -10.07 1.40
N LEU A 70 4.55 -10.66 2.09
CA LEU A 70 4.45 -10.97 3.51
C LEU A 70 4.33 -9.69 4.35
N ALA A 71 5.16 -8.69 4.08
CA ALA A 71 5.09 -7.39 4.76
C ALA A 71 3.73 -6.69 4.52
N LEU A 72 3.22 -6.71 3.29
CA LEU A 72 1.89 -6.17 2.95
C LEU A 72 0.77 -6.92 3.67
N LYS A 73 0.88 -8.24 3.82
CA LYS A 73 -0.09 -9.06 4.55
C LYS A 73 -0.08 -8.75 6.05
N GLU A 74 1.10 -8.51 6.61
CA GLU A 74 1.27 -8.11 8.01
C GLU A 74 0.74 -6.69 8.26
N ILE A 75 1.03 -5.74 7.36
CA ILE A 75 0.50 -4.38 7.41
C ILE A 75 -1.03 -4.38 7.28
N ALA A 76 -1.60 -5.21 6.40
CA ALA A 76 -3.04 -5.34 6.26
C ALA A 76 -3.70 -5.87 7.54
N LEU A 77 -3.06 -6.84 8.22
CA LEU A 77 -3.55 -7.38 9.49
C LEU A 77 -3.43 -6.34 10.61
N GLU A 78 -2.34 -5.57 10.65
CA GLU A 78 -2.18 -4.47 11.59
C GLU A 78 -3.20 -3.35 11.35
N LEU A 79 -3.53 -3.05 10.09
CA LEU A 79 -4.58 -2.11 9.71
C LEU A 79 -5.96 -2.61 10.12
N ASP A 80 -6.28 -3.88 9.90
CA ASP A 80 -7.56 -4.49 10.31
C ASP A 80 -7.72 -4.47 11.84
N LEU A 81 -6.65 -4.76 12.58
CA LEU A 81 -6.64 -4.64 14.05
C LEU A 81 -6.80 -3.18 14.52
N LYS A 82 -6.17 -2.23 13.83
CA LYS A 82 -6.33 -0.79 14.12
C LYS A 82 -7.73 -0.31 13.77
N GLU A 83 -8.30 -0.73 12.66
CA GLU A 83 -9.68 -0.42 12.26
C GLU A 83 -10.66 -1.01 13.27
N GLN A 84 -10.47 -2.27 13.69
CA GLN A 84 -11.32 -2.90 14.71
C GLN A 84 -11.20 -2.21 16.08
N ARG A 85 -10.00 -1.76 16.47
CA ARG A 85 -9.82 -0.92 17.68
C ARG A 85 -10.50 0.44 17.55
N VAL A 86 -10.35 1.11 16.42
CA VAL A 86 -11.03 2.39 16.17
C VAL A 86 -12.55 2.18 16.20
N LYS A 87 -13.06 1.16 15.51
CA LYS A 87 -14.48 0.82 15.48
C LYS A 87 -15.04 0.45 16.85
N THR A 88 -14.28 -0.27 17.68
CA THR A 88 -14.69 -0.57 19.05
C THR A 88 -14.64 0.65 19.97
N LEU A 89 -13.66 1.54 19.80
CA LEU A 89 -13.63 2.82 20.51
C LEU A 89 -14.76 3.75 20.06
N LEU A 90 -15.09 3.77 18.77
CA LEU A 90 -16.17 4.58 18.21
C LEU A 90 -17.53 4.01 18.63
N ALA A 91 -17.74 2.69 18.58
CA ALA A 91 -18.93 2.04 19.12
C ALA A 91 -19.03 2.18 20.65
N LYS A 92 -17.90 2.19 21.37
CA LYS A 92 -17.90 2.47 22.81
C LYS A 92 -18.23 3.93 23.08
N SER A 93 -17.67 4.87 22.34
CA SER A 93 -18.02 6.29 22.45
C SER A 93 -19.46 6.56 22.02
N GLU A 94 -19.97 5.90 20.98
CA GLU A 94 -21.37 6.00 20.54
C GLU A 94 -22.30 5.32 21.53
N SER A 95 -21.90 4.21 22.16
CA SER A 95 -22.65 3.62 23.28
C SER A 95 -22.57 4.48 24.55
N VAL A 96 -21.46 5.19 24.79
CA VAL A 96 -21.31 6.12 25.90
C VAL A 96 -22.05 7.41 25.59
N GLU A 97 -22.19 7.84 24.33
CA GLU A 97 -23.01 8.96 23.92
C GLU A 97 -24.48 8.59 23.79
N ALA A 98 -24.85 7.33 23.50
CA ALA A 98 -26.22 6.85 23.52
C ALA A 98 -26.67 6.49 24.95
N ASP A 99 -25.78 6.01 25.80
CA ASP A 99 -26.02 5.78 27.24
C ASP A 99 -25.84 7.08 28.04
N ALA A 100 -25.06 8.07 27.57
CA ALA A 100 -25.03 9.43 28.11
C ALA A 100 -26.07 10.35 27.45
N ALA A 101 -26.56 10.12 26.24
CA ALA A 101 -27.76 10.80 25.73
C ALA A 101 -29.02 10.16 26.33
N GLY A 102 -29.01 8.84 26.56
CA GLY A 102 -30.04 8.12 27.29
C GLY A 102 -30.05 8.42 28.80
N LYS A 103 -28.89 8.66 29.43
CA LYS A 103 -28.80 9.09 30.85
C LYS A 103 -28.73 10.60 31.07
N ARG A 104 -28.34 11.42 30.10
CA ARG A 104 -28.46 12.89 30.22
C ARG A 104 -29.83 13.39 29.79
N ALA A 105 -30.65 12.58 29.13
CA ALA A 105 -32.06 12.88 28.88
C ALA A 105 -33.03 12.33 29.95
N ALA A 106 -32.55 11.74 31.05
CA ALA A 106 -33.43 11.25 32.10
C ALA A 106 -32.91 11.58 33.50
N TYR A 107 -33.61 12.54 34.10
CA TYR A 107 -33.66 12.84 35.52
C TYR A 107 -32.60 13.80 36.07
N VAL A 108 -32.67 15.06 35.64
CA VAL A 108 -32.62 16.07 36.69
C VAL A 108 -33.96 16.00 37.41
N PRO A 109 -34.02 15.81 38.74
CA PRO A 109 -35.29 15.86 39.44
C PRO A 109 -35.81 17.28 39.24
N GLN A 110 -36.84 17.44 38.42
CA GLN A 110 -37.56 18.70 38.24
C GLN A 110 -37.94 19.30 39.62
N ASP A 111 -38.12 18.41 40.59
CA ASP A 111 -38.29 18.67 42.02
C ASP A 111 -37.15 19.49 42.66
N LYS A 112 -35.88 19.26 42.30
CA LYS A 112 -34.74 20.04 42.84
C LYS A 112 -34.72 21.47 42.31
N TYR A 113 -35.05 21.69 41.04
CA TYR A 113 -35.17 23.05 40.49
C TYR A 113 -36.36 23.80 41.07
N GLU A 114 -37.48 23.10 41.24
CA GLU A 114 -38.67 23.66 41.89
C GLU A 114 -38.40 23.98 43.37
N GLN A 115 -37.61 23.14 44.06
CA GLN A 115 -37.14 23.39 45.42
C GLN A 115 -36.23 24.62 45.50
N VAL A 116 -35.30 24.82 44.56
CA VAL A 116 -34.50 26.06 44.45
C VAL A 116 -35.41 27.28 44.32
N ILE A 117 -36.38 27.25 43.41
CA ILE A 117 -37.31 28.37 43.18
C ILE A 117 -38.17 28.63 44.43
N GLN A 118 -38.64 27.59 45.12
CA GLN A 118 -39.40 27.74 46.37
C GLN A 118 -38.56 28.34 47.50
N MET A 119 -37.29 27.95 47.63
CA MET A 119 -36.40 28.50 48.67
C MET A 119 -36.06 29.97 48.40
N ILE A 120 -35.82 30.34 47.15
CA ILE A 120 -35.60 31.74 46.74
C ILE A 120 -36.87 32.57 46.99
N ARG A 121 -38.06 32.05 46.67
CA ARG A 121 -39.34 32.72 47.00
C ARG A 121 -39.57 32.89 48.50
N LYS A 122 -39.01 32.01 49.34
CA LYS A 122 -39.03 32.12 50.81
C LYS A 122 -37.98 33.10 51.37
N GLY A 123 -37.19 33.75 50.50
CA GLY A 123 -36.19 34.75 50.89
C GLY A 123 -34.84 34.17 51.36
N CYS A 124 -34.54 32.92 51.01
CA CYS A 124 -33.23 32.33 51.31
C CYS A 124 -32.13 32.95 50.41
N SER A 125 -30.94 33.14 50.95
CA SER A 125 -29.77 33.56 50.16
C SER A 125 -29.30 32.45 49.22
N GLU A 126 -28.69 32.84 48.09
CA GLU A 126 -28.19 31.92 47.06
C GLU A 126 -27.17 30.91 47.62
N ALA A 127 -26.32 31.34 48.56
CA ALA A 127 -25.36 30.50 49.27
C ALA A 127 -26.04 29.38 50.09
N ASN A 128 -27.13 29.70 50.79
CA ASN A 128 -27.85 28.72 51.61
C ASN A 128 -28.65 27.75 50.74
N VAL A 129 -29.13 28.22 49.58
CA VAL A 129 -29.81 27.37 48.59
C VAL A 129 -28.84 26.40 47.95
N ALA A 130 -27.64 26.87 47.59
CA ALA A 130 -26.56 26.05 47.05
C ALA A 130 -26.19 24.90 48.02
N GLU A 131 -26.02 25.22 49.30
CA GLU A 131 -25.72 24.24 50.34
C GLU A 131 -26.86 23.22 50.54
N ALA A 132 -28.12 23.67 50.55
CA ALA A 132 -29.28 22.81 50.79
C ALA A 132 -29.65 21.90 49.59
N THR A 133 -29.39 22.35 48.36
CA THR A 133 -29.80 21.66 47.14
C THR A 133 -28.66 20.91 46.45
N GLY A 134 -27.42 21.19 46.87
CA GLY A 134 -26.20 20.63 46.28
C GLY A 134 -25.80 21.27 44.96
N PHE A 135 -26.45 22.37 44.57
CA PHE A 135 -26.03 23.19 43.42
C PHE A 135 -24.93 24.17 43.85
N THR A 136 -24.10 24.59 42.91
CA THR A 136 -23.15 25.68 43.16
C THR A 136 -23.85 27.04 43.11
N GLU A 137 -23.34 28.05 43.80
CA GLU A 137 -23.92 29.41 43.78
C GLU A 137 -24.17 29.96 42.36
N PRO A 138 -23.25 29.79 41.38
CA PRO A 138 -23.51 30.24 40.00
C PRO A 138 -24.63 29.47 39.31
N GLU A 139 -24.81 28.18 39.63
CA GLU A 139 -25.91 27.36 39.08
C GLU A 139 -27.25 27.80 39.64
N VAL A 140 -27.32 28.15 40.93
CA VAL A 140 -28.53 28.70 41.56
C VAL A 140 -28.94 30.01 40.88
N GLY A 141 -27.99 30.92 40.63
CA GLY A 141 -28.23 32.16 39.90
C GLY A 141 -28.77 31.93 38.48
N LEU A 142 -28.16 30.98 37.75
CA LEU A 142 -28.61 30.61 36.40
C LEU A 142 -30.04 30.05 36.39
N ILE A 143 -30.42 29.23 37.39
CA ILE A 143 -31.78 28.67 37.51
C ILE A 143 -32.80 29.79 37.72
N VAL A 144 -32.48 30.77 38.58
CA VAL A 144 -33.36 31.92 38.86
C VAL A 144 -33.51 32.80 37.61
N ASP A 145 -32.43 33.08 36.90
CA ASP A 145 -32.46 33.87 35.68
C ASP A 145 -33.28 33.20 34.57
N LEU A 146 -33.08 31.89 34.35
CA LEU A 146 -33.89 31.13 33.40
C LEU A 146 -35.36 31.10 33.78
N TYR A 147 -35.68 31.01 35.09
CA TYR A 147 -37.05 31.08 35.57
C TYR A 147 -37.68 32.45 35.31
N ARG A 148 -36.92 33.53 35.54
CA ARG A 148 -37.37 34.90 35.27
C ARG A 148 -37.65 35.12 33.78
N VAL A 149 -36.72 34.73 32.90
CA VAL A 149 -36.88 34.81 31.44
C VAL A 149 -38.09 34.00 30.97
N LYS A 150 -38.31 32.80 31.54
CA LYS A 150 -39.49 31.99 31.21
C LYS A 150 -40.80 32.67 31.63
N ASN A 151 -40.83 33.32 32.79
CA ASN A 151 -42.04 33.99 33.30
C ASN A 151 -42.31 35.33 32.60
N GLU A 152 -41.28 35.98 32.05
CA GLU A 152 -41.42 37.20 31.22
C GLU A 152 -41.89 36.88 29.79
N ASN A 153 -41.64 35.67 29.28
CA ASN A 153 -42.04 35.21 27.95
C ASN A 153 -43.33 34.35 27.95
N ALA A 154 -44.02 34.25 29.08
CA ALA A 154 -45.30 33.53 29.25
C ALA A 154 -46.47 34.52 29.29
#